data_AF-A0A969JF29-F1
#
_entry.id   AF-A0A969JF29-F1
#
_cell.length_a   1.000
_cell.length_b   1.000
_cell.length_c   1.000
_cell.angle_alpha   90.00
_cell.angle_beta   90.00
_cell.angle_gamma   90.00
#
_symmetry.space_group_name_H-M   'P 1'
#
loop_
_entity.id
_entity.type
_entity.pdbx_description
1 polymer ?
#
loop_
_entity_poly.entity_id
_entity_poly.type
_entity_poly.pdbx_seq_one_letter_code
_entity_poly.pdbx_strand_id
1 'polypeptide(L)'
;MTIPFYKYQGTGNDFVVIDQRQTRYLSQSDEQKIKFLCDRRFGIGADGLILLENSPLPNVDFEMVYFNADGAESTMCGNGGRCLVAFAHFLQVFDNQCVFNAIDGLHEARINTEGVVEKPKNIGELRGINLDMDLSITEQAEMTLIFNEISGDNSSGSGRR
;
A
#
# COMPACT_ATOMS: atom_id res chain seq x y z
N MET A 1 15.33 6.49 11.10
CA MET A 1 14.21 6.95 10.25
C MET A 1 12.91 6.42 10.81
N THR A 2 11.82 7.18 10.73
CA THR A 2 10.49 6.77 11.22
C THR A 2 9.52 6.65 10.06
N ILE A 3 8.80 5.53 9.94
CA ILE A 3 7.82 5.28 8.86
C ILE A 3 6.42 5.11 9.49
N PRO A 4 5.48 6.05 9.30
CA PRO A 4 4.09 5.84 9.67
C PRO A 4 3.45 4.83 8.72
N PHE A 5 2.66 3.91 9.27
CA PHE A 5 1.95 2.93 8.47
C PHE A 5 0.59 2.61 9.10
N TYR A 6 -0.28 2.06 8.26
CA TYR A 6 -1.58 1.57 8.66
C TYR A 6 -1.68 0.10 8.33
N LYS A 7 -2.37 -0.66 9.16
CA LYS A 7 -2.68 -2.06 8.87
C LYS A 7 -4.14 -2.18 8.49
N TYR A 8 -4.39 -2.74 7.32
CA TYR A 8 -5.73 -2.99 6.79
C TYR A 8 -5.89 -4.46 6.47
N GLN A 9 -7.12 -4.96 6.60
CA GLN A 9 -7.45 -6.33 6.25
C GLN A 9 -8.78 -6.41 5.49
N GLY A 10 -8.78 -7.18 4.41
CA GLY A 10 -9.97 -7.49 3.61
C GLY A 10 -10.02 -8.99 3.28
N THR A 11 -11.16 -9.63 3.53
CA THR A 11 -11.40 -11.09 3.31
C THR A 11 -10.33 -12.04 3.87
N GLY A 12 -9.63 -11.64 4.92
CA GLY A 12 -8.56 -12.46 5.51
C GLY A 12 -7.18 -12.21 4.94
N ASN A 13 -7.02 -11.32 3.96
CA ASN A 13 -5.71 -10.82 3.53
C ASN A 13 -5.40 -9.51 4.25
N ASP A 14 -4.23 -9.41 4.88
CA ASP A 14 -3.77 -8.21 5.59
C ASP A 14 -2.63 -7.49 4.84
N PHE A 15 -2.66 -6.16 4.89
CA PHE A 15 -1.71 -5.30 4.18
C PHE A 15 -1.14 -4.23 5.11
N VAL A 16 0.17 -3.99 4.97
CA VAL A 16 0.79 -2.75 5.45
C VAL A 16 0.55 -1.68 4.40
N VAL A 17 -0.06 -0.56 4.78
CA VAL A 17 -0.38 0.56 3.87
C VAL A 17 0.37 1.80 4.34
N ILE A 18 1.07 2.47 3.42
CA ILE A 18 1.88 3.66 3.71
C ILE A 18 1.46 4.80 2.79
N ASP A 19 1.11 5.96 3.36
CA ASP A 19 0.94 7.20 2.59
C ASP A 19 2.30 7.80 2.26
N GLN A 20 2.68 7.76 0.98
CA GLN A 20 3.92 8.34 0.49
C GLN A 20 3.72 9.61 -0.33
N ARG A 21 2.52 10.20 -0.34
CA ARG A 21 2.22 11.38 -1.17
C ARG A 21 3.03 12.61 -0.77
N GLN A 22 3.41 12.73 0.50
CA GLN A 22 4.22 13.85 1.00
C GLN A 22 5.69 13.48 1.24
N THR A 23 5.97 12.23 1.62
CA THR A 23 7.32 11.74 1.93
C THR A 23 7.50 10.35 1.36
N ARG A 24 8.57 10.16 0.58
CA ARG A 24 8.93 8.85 0.04
C ARG A 24 9.75 8.08 1.07
N TYR A 25 9.26 6.92 1.52
CA TYR A 25 9.93 6.07 2.50
C TYR A 25 10.56 4.83 1.87
N LEU A 26 9.85 4.23 0.92
CA LEU A 26 10.20 2.99 0.25
C LEU A 26 10.08 3.15 -1.27
N SER A 27 10.75 2.25 -1.98
CA SER A 27 10.70 2.11 -3.42
C SER A 27 10.91 0.65 -3.84
N GLN A 28 10.79 0.36 -5.13
CA GLN A 28 11.03 -0.98 -5.68
C GLN A 28 12.43 -1.54 -5.38
N SER A 29 13.43 -0.68 -5.11
CA SER A 29 14.78 -1.13 -4.74
C SER A 29 14.92 -1.56 -3.28
N ASP A 30 13.89 -1.36 -2.45
CA ASP A 30 13.88 -1.69 -1.02
C ASP A 30 13.33 -3.10 -0.72
N GLU A 31 13.45 -4.05 -1.67
CA GLU A 31 12.91 -5.42 -1.60
C GLU A 31 13.14 -6.10 -0.24
N GLN A 32 14.38 -6.08 0.27
CA GLN A 32 14.73 -6.72 1.55
C GLN A 32 14.05 -6.04 2.75
N LYS A 33 13.86 -4.72 2.71
CA LYS A 33 13.12 -4.01 3.76
C LYS A 33 11.64 -4.36 3.69
N ILE A 34 11.05 -4.38 2.49
CA ILE A 34 9.64 -4.72 2.29
C ILE A 34 9.37 -6.14 2.77
N LYS A 35 10.22 -7.10 2.39
CA LYS A 35 10.16 -8.48 2.88
C LYS A 35 10.23 -8.56 4.41
N PHE A 36 11.16 -7.81 5.02
CA PHE A 36 11.26 -7.76 6.47
C PHE A 36 10.00 -7.17 7.12
N LEU A 37 9.42 -6.11 6.56
CA LEU A 37 8.19 -5.50 7.07
C LEU A 37 7.01 -6.49 7.04
N CYS A 38 6.91 -7.29 5.98
CA CYS A 38 5.87 -8.31 5.82
C CYS A 38 6.12 -9.59 6.64
N ASP A 39 7.32 -9.81 7.18
CA ASP A 39 7.63 -10.99 7.98
C ASP A 39 6.76 -11.04 9.25
N ARG A 40 6.00 -12.14 9.44
CA ARG A 40 5.05 -12.29 10.56
C ARG A 40 5.69 -12.55 11.92
N ARG A 41 6.97 -12.90 11.98
CA ARG A 41 7.68 -13.24 13.22
C ARG A 41 8.51 -12.07 13.73
N PHE A 42 9.15 -11.35 12.81
CA PHE A 42 10.14 -10.32 13.13
C PHE A 42 9.75 -8.93 12.63
N GLY A 43 8.82 -8.84 11.68
CA GLY A 43 8.29 -7.59 11.13
C GLY A 43 6.92 -7.22 11.69
N ILE A 44 6.15 -6.47 10.90
CA ILE A 44 4.75 -6.15 11.19
C ILE A 44 3.87 -7.39 10.94
N GLY A 45 4.24 -8.18 9.94
CA GLY A 45 3.46 -9.31 9.45
C GLY A 45 2.30 -8.86 8.57
N ALA A 46 2.35 -9.19 7.28
CA ALA A 46 1.26 -8.94 6.34
C ALA A 46 1.40 -9.85 5.11
N ASP A 47 0.32 -10.03 4.35
CA ASP A 47 0.36 -10.72 3.05
C ASP A 47 1.01 -9.85 1.96
N GLY A 48 1.02 -8.53 2.15
CA GLY A 48 1.76 -7.61 1.31
C GLY A 48 1.83 -6.19 1.84
N LEU A 49 2.48 -5.32 1.07
CA LEU A 49 2.68 -3.91 1.37
C LEU A 49 2.19 -3.05 0.22
N ILE A 50 1.43 -2.00 0.53
CA ILE A 50 0.83 -1.08 -0.44
C ILE A 50 1.33 0.33 -0.14
N LEU A 51 1.80 1.02 -1.17
CA LEU A 51 2.12 2.44 -1.12
C LEU A 51 1.01 3.22 -1.83
N LEU A 52 0.52 4.26 -1.15
CA LEU A 52 -0.33 5.29 -1.74
C LEU A 52 0.57 6.43 -2.23
N GLU A 53 0.62 6.64 -3.55
CA GLU A 53 1.44 7.70 -4.18
C GLU A 53 0.57 8.71 -4.94
N ASN A 54 1.13 9.87 -5.27
CA ASN A 54 0.45 10.85 -6.13
C ASN A 54 0.47 10.33 -7.57
N SER A 55 -0.66 10.42 -8.28
CA SER A 55 -0.66 10.08 -9.70
C SER A 55 -0.02 11.19 -10.54
N PRO A 56 0.84 10.85 -11.52
CA PRO A 56 1.29 11.80 -12.53
C PRO A 56 0.28 12.00 -13.67
N LEU A 57 -0.80 11.21 -13.71
CA LEU A 57 -1.79 11.21 -14.80
C LEU A 57 -2.92 12.22 -14.53
N PRO A 58 -3.42 12.92 -15.56
CA PRO A 58 -4.58 13.81 -15.40
C PRO A 58 -5.84 13.01 -15.07
N ASN A 59 -6.68 13.54 -14.18
CA ASN A 59 -7.94 12.92 -13.75
C ASN A 59 -7.78 11.55 -13.08
N VAL A 60 -6.64 11.30 -12.43
CA VAL A 60 -6.39 10.11 -11.61
C VAL A 60 -6.03 10.60 -10.20
N ASP A 61 -6.77 10.12 -9.20
CA ASP A 61 -6.70 10.62 -7.83
C ASP A 61 -5.41 10.20 -7.13
N PHE A 62 -4.93 8.98 -7.38
CA PHE A 62 -3.71 8.44 -6.77
C PHE A 62 -3.15 7.23 -7.55
N GLU A 63 -1.96 6.79 -7.15
CA GLU A 63 -1.29 5.60 -7.66
C GLU A 63 -1.08 4.57 -6.56
N MET A 64 -1.27 3.30 -6.92
CA MET A 64 -1.04 2.13 -6.09
C MET A 64 0.25 1.43 -6.52
N VAL A 65 1.21 1.36 -5.60
CA VAL A 65 2.37 0.47 -5.76
C VAL A 65 2.24 -0.67 -4.76
N TYR A 66 2.20 -1.90 -5.26
CA TYR A 66 1.93 -3.08 -4.45
C TYR A 66 3.10 -4.06 -4.49
N PHE A 67 3.47 -4.57 -3.31
CA PHE A 67 4.48 -5.60 -3.13
C PHE A 67 3.91 -6.80 -2.39
N ASN A 68 4.25 -8.00 -2.85
CA ASN A 68 3.99 -9.22 -2.10
C ASN A 68 4.88 -9.31 -0.85
N ALA A 69 4.55 -10.21 0.07
CA ALA A 69 5.34 -10.45 1.28
C ALA A 69 6.80 -10.87 1.04
N ASP A 70 7.15 -11.35 -0.16
CA ASP A 70 8.52 -11.67 -0.54
C ASP A 70 9.37 -10.44 -0.91
N GLY A 71 8.75 -9.26 -1.02
CA GLY A 71 9.38 -7.99 -1.38
C GLY A 71 9.24 -7.61 -2.86
N ALA A 72 8.77 -8.52 -3.71
CA ALA A 72 8.65 -8.26 -5.14
C ALA A 72 7.39 -7.44 -5.46
N GLU A 73 7.51 -6.52 -6.42
CA GLU A 73 6.37 -5.76 -6.94
C GLU A 73 5.38 -6.70 -7.64
N SER A 74 4.09 -6.44 -7.45
CA SER A 74 3.03 -7.28 -7.98
C SER A 74 1.88 -6.48 -8.57
N THR A 75 1.02 -7.19 -9.30
CA THR A 75 -0.20 -6.63 -9.90
C THR A 75 -1.27 -6.40 -8.85
N MET A 76 -2.16 -5.44 -9.09
CA MET A 76 -3.20 -5.10 -8.12
C MET A 76 -4.10 -6.32 -7.88
N CYS A 77 -4.39 -6.59 -6.60
CA CYS A 77 -5.37 -7.59 -6.21
C CYS A 77 -6.59 -6.91 -5.61
N GLY A 78 -7.79 -7.46 -5.84
CA GLY A 78 -9.04 -6.83 -5.38
C GLY A 78 -9.08 -6.54 -3.87
N ASN A 79 -8.45 -7.39 -3.04
CA ASN A 79 -8.38 -7.15 -1.58
C ASN A 79 -7.50 -5.94 -1.25
N GLY A 80 -6.33 -5.85 -1.88
CA GLY A 80 -5.40 -4.73 -1.71
C GLY A 80 -5.98 -3.42 -2.24
N GLY A 81 -6.62 -3.45 -3.42
CA GLY A 81 -7.32 -2.31 -3.99
C GLY A 81 -8.41 -1.77 -3.05
N ARG A 82 -9.25 -2.64 -2.47
CA ARG A 82 -10.25 -2.22 -1.47
C ARG A 82 -9.63 -1.59 -0.22
N CYS A 83 -8.56 -2.19 0.31
CA CYS A 83 -7.85 -1.65 1.47
C CYS A 83 -7.28 -0.26 1.16
N LEU A 84 -6.69 -0.08 -0.01
CA LEU A 84 -6.14 1.21 -0.44
C LEU A 84 -7.23 2.26 -0.65
N VAL A 85 -8.35 1.92 -1.32
CA VAL A 85 -9.46 2.84 -1.57
C VAL A 85 -10.04 3.33 -0.25
N ALA A 86 -10.27 2.45 0.71
CA ALA A 86 -10.76 2.87 2.02
C ALA A 86 -9.75 3.68 2.82
N PHE A 87 -8.46 3.37 2.70
CA PHE A 87 -7.39 4.17 3.29
C PHE A 87 -7.34 5.58 2.68
N ALA A 88 -7.40 5.70 1.36
CA ALA A 88 -7.44 6.98 0.67
C ALA A 88 -8.71 7.77 1.01
N HIS A 89 -9.86 7.12 1.17
CA HIS A 89 -11.08 7.78 1.66
C HIS A 89 -10.93 8.26 3.11
N PHE A 90 -10.35 7.44 3.99
CA PHE A 90 -10.05 7.82 5.38
C PHE A 90 -9.17 9.08 5.46
N LEU A 91 -8.19 9.19 4.57
CA LEU A 91 -7.33 10.36 4.41
C LEU A 91 -7.97 11.51 3.63
N GLN A 92 -9.24 11.39 3.25
CA GLN A 92 -10.00 12.38 2.48
C GLN A 92 -9.31 12.76 1.15
N VAL A 93 -8.70 11.78 0.49
CA VAL A 93 -8.09 11.98 -0.84
C VAL A 93 -9.15 12.18 -1.92
N PHE A 94 -10.31 11.55 -1.74
CA PHE A 94 -11.48 11.67 -2.59
C PHE A 94 -12.76 11.57 -1.76
N ASP A 95 -13.90 11.91 -2.35
CA ASP A 95 -15.22 11.78 -1.72
C ASP A 95 -15.76 10.36 -1.90
N ASN A 96 -16.74 10.13 -2.79
CA ASN A 96 -17.41 8.83 -2.91
C ASN A 96 -16.89 7.94 -4.03
N GLN A 97 -16.21 8.51 -5.03
CA GLN A 97 -15.71 7.78 -6.19
C GLN A 97 -14.31 8.26 -6.52
N CYS A 98 -13.45 7.33 -6.93
CA CYS A 98 -12.10 7.63 -7.37
C CYS A 98 -11.69 6.83 -8.60
N VAL A 99 -10.68 7.33 -9.29
CA VAL A 99 -9.89 6.64 -10.30
C VAL A 99 -8.46 6.54 -9.78
N PHE A 100 -7.88 5.35 -9.79
CA PHE A 100 -6.47 5.17 -9.40
C PHE A 100 -5.72 4.34 -10.43
N ASN A 101 -4.42 4.60 -10.54
CA ASN A 101 -3.53 3.81 -11.39
C ASN A 101 -2.86 2.72 -10.56
N ALA A 102 -2.66 1.55 -11.15
CA ALA A 102 -1.77 0.51 -10.66
C ALA A 102 -0.93 -0.04 -11.82
N ILE A 103 0.01 -0.95 -11.54
CA ILE A 103 0.90 -1.52 -12.58
C ILE A 103 0.15 -2.21 -13.73
N ASP A 104 -1.08 -2.67 -13.48
CA ASP A 104 -1.95 -3.33 -14.46
C ASP A 104 -2.97 -2.37 -15.13
N GLY A 105 -2.92 -1.08 -14.81
CA GLY A 105 -3.68 -0.02 -15.47
C GLY A 105 -4.58 0.79 -14.55
N LEU A 106 -5.55 1.49 -15.17
CA LEU A 106 -6.51 2.33 -14.47
C LEU A 106 -7.65 1.50 -13.88
N HIS A 107 -8.03 1.87 -12.65
CA HIS A 107 -9.10 1.25 -11.89
C HIS A 107 -10.04 2.33 -11.35
N GLU A 108 -11.33 2.00 -11.32
CA GLU A 108 -12.35 2.85 -10.73
C GLU A 108 -12.94 2.17 -9.51
N ALA A 109 -13.20 2.95 -8.45
CA ALA A 109 -13.81 2.46 -7.24
C ALA A 109 -14.83 3.45 -6.69
N ARG A 110 -15.85 2.92 -6.01
CA ARG A 110 -16.81 3.71 -5.23
C ARG A 110 -16.77 3.24 -3.78
N ILE A 111 -16.91 4.16 -2.84
CA ILE A 111 -17.11 3.83 -1.42
C ILE A 111 -18.44 4.42 -0.94
N ASN A 112 -19.22 3.59 -0.27
CA ASN A 112 -20.50 4.01 0.30
C ASN A 112 -20.32 4.50 1.75
N THR A 113 -21.39 5.02 2.34
CA THR A 113 -21.38 5.56 3.72
C THR A 113 -21.06 4.52 4.79
N GLU A 114 -21.16 3.23 4.48
CA GLU A 114 -20.83 2.12 5.37
C GLU A 114 -19.37 1.64 5.19
N GLY A 115 -18.59 2.32 4.33
CA GLY A 115 -17.20 1.97 4.06
C GLY A 115 -17.04 0.75 3.15
N VAL A 116 -18.12 0.28 2.50
CA VAL A 116 -18.05 -0.80 1.53
C VAL A 116 -17.55 -0.22 0.21
N VAL A 117 -16.49 -0.83 -0.31
CA VAL A 117 -15.95 -0.50 -1.62
C VAL A 117 -16.69 -1.34 -2.66
N GLU A 118 -17.32 -0.67 -3.60
CA GLU A 118 -18.20 -1.21 -4.65
C GLU A 118 -17.63 -0.98 -6.05
N LYS A 119 -18.03 -1.85 -6.98
CA LYS A 119 -17.78 -1.68 -8.40
C LYS A 119 -18.68 -0.58 -9.02
N PRO A 120 -18.15 0.30 -9.90
CA PRO A 120 -18.98 1.26 -10.63
C PRO A 120 -19.99 0.57 -11.56
N LYS A 121 -21.24 1.07 -11.61
CA LYS A 121 -22.35 0.45 -12.37
C LYS A 121 -22.24 0.57 -13.90
N ASN A 122 -21.35 1.41 -14.44
CA ASN A 122 -21.18 1.61 -15.89
C ASN A 122 -19.68 1.69 -16.24
N ILE A 123 -19.06 0.56 -16.56
CA ILE A 123 -17.70 0.51 -17.11
C ILE A 123 -17.81 0.71 -18.62
N GLY A 124 -17.85 1.97 -19.06
CA GLY A 124 -17.73 2.29 -20.49
C GLY A 124 -16.29 2.08 -20.95
N GLU A 125 -16.03 1.01 -21.72
CA GLU A 125 -14.89 0.79 -22.64
C GLU A 125 -13.46 1.22 -22.22
N LEU A 126 -13.15 1.42 -20.94
CA LEU A 126 -11.78 1.37 -20.46
C LEU A 126 -11.42 -0.09 -20.21
N ARG A 127 -10.28 -0.54 -20.75
CA ARG A 127 -9.70 -1.87 -20.52
C ARG A 127 -9.19 -2.01 -19.07
N GLY A 128 -10.01 -1.64 -18.08
CA GLY A 128 -9.77 -1.87 -16.67
C GLY A 128 -10.13 -3.30 -16.32
N ILE A 129 -9.23 -3.99 -15.61
CA ILE A 129 -9.44 -5.36 -15.17
C ILE A 129 -10.66 -5.37 -14.24
N ASN A 130 -11.68 -6.15 -14.61
CA ASN A 130 -12.87 -6.36 -13.79
C ASN A 130 -12.47 -7.04 -12.49
N LEU A 131 -12.49 -6.30 -11.38
CA LEU A 131 -12.34 -6.86 -10.05
C LEU A 131 -13.66 -6.63 -9.31
N ASP A 132 -14.36 -7.72 -9.03
CA ASP A 132 -15.56 -7.68 -8.18
C ASP A 132 -15.12 -7.29 -6.77
N MET A 133 -15.37 -6.03 -6.43
CA MET A 133 -15.12 -5.45 -5.12
C MET A 133 -16.47 -5.25 -4.45
N ASP A 134 -16.88 -6.21 -3.63
CA ASP A 134 -18.00 -6.08 -2.69
C ASP A 134 -17.52 -6.67 -1.36
N LEU A 135 -17.01 -5.86 -0.43
CA LEU A 135 -16.66 -6.39 0.89
C LEU A 135 -16.44 -5.33 1.98
N SER A 136 -16.77 -5.69 3.21
CA SER A 136 -16.48 -4.90 4.42
C SER A 136 -15.00 -5.01 4.81
N ILE A 137 -14.41 -3.89 5.22
CA ILE A 137 -13.10 -3.87 5.88
C ILE A 137 -13.32 -4.13 7.35
N THR A 138 -12.58 -5.08 7.89
CA THR A 138 -12.85 -5.64 9.21
C THR A 138 -11.98 -5.02 10.30
N GLU A 139 -10.77 -4.52 10.01
CA GLU A 139 -9.88 -3.88 11.00
C GLU A 139 -8.96 -2.81 10.37
N GLN A 140 -8.76 -1.69 11.09
CA GLN A 140 -7.81 -0.61 10.78
C GLN A 140 -7.03 -0.24 12.06
N ALA A 141 -5.71 -0.09 11.97
CA ALA A 141 -4.87 0.45 13.04
C ALA A 141 -3.74 1.34 12.51
N GLU A 142 -3.55 2.51 13.11
CA GLU A 142 -2.41 3.41 12.85
C GLU A 142 -1.23 3.05 13.76
N MET A 143 -0.05 2.93 13.17
CA MET A 143 1.18 2.57 13.87
C MET A 143 2.39 3.30 13.28
N THR A 144 3.52 3.25 13.98
CA THR A 144 4.74 3.93 13.57
C THR A 144 5.94 3.02 13.79
N LEU A 145 6.75 2.81 12.75
CA LEU A 145 8.01 2.09 12.84
C LEU A 145 9.18 3.04 13.07
N ILE A 146 10.06 2.70 14.02
CA ILE A 146 11.26 3.45 14.33
C ILE A 146 12.48 2.59 13.96
N PHE A 147 13.20 3.01 12.91
CA PHE A 147 14.50 2.44 12.57
C PHE A 147 15.59 3.19 13.34
N ASN A 148 16.24 2.48 14.27
CA ASN A 148 17.49 2.94 14.86
C ASN A 148 18.60 2.72 13.83
N GLU A 149 19.26 3.80 13.39
CA GLU A 149 20.46 3.68 12.59
C GLU A 149 21.54 3.01 13.45
N ILE A 150 21.91 1.77 13.11
CA ILE A 150 23.13 1.20 13.62
C ILE A 150 24.24 1.91 12.85
N SER A 151 24.88 2.89 13.48
CA SER A 151 26.14 3.46 13.00
C SER A 151 27.12 2.30 12.83
N GLY A 152 27.40 1.93 11.58
CA GLY A 152 28.43 0.96 11.26
C GLY A 152 29.77 1.50 11.74
N ASP A 153 30.30 0.92 12.81
CA ASP A 153 31.66 1.19 13.27
C ASP A 153 32.63 0.58 12.24
N ASN A 154 33.00 1.38 11.25
CA ASN A 154 34.17 1.11 10.40
C ASN A 154 35.44 1.52 11.15
N SER A 155 35.68 0.94 12.32
CA SER A 155 37.01 0.91 12.92
C SER A 155 37.74 -0.32 12.40
N SER A 156 38.27 -0.21 11.18
CA SER A 156 39.31 -1.13 10.71
C SER A 156 40.53 -0.98 11.62
N GLY A 157 40.58 -1.84 12.64
CA GLY A 157 41.75 -2.03 13.47
C GLY A 157 42.88 -2.60 12.62
N SER A 158 43.79 -1.77 12.13
CA SER A 158 45.13 -2.20 11.74
C SER A 158 46.11 -1.89 12.88
N GLY A 159 46.01 -2.66 13.96
CA GLY A 159 47.03 -2.75 14.99
C GLY A 159 48.06 -3.81 14.63
N ARG A 160 49.25 -3.35 14.23
CA ARG A 160 50.58 -3.97 14.40
C ARG A 160 50.78 -5.44 13.99
N ARG A 161 51.66 -5.65 13.00
CA ARG A 161 53.04 -6.12 13.20
C ARG A 161 53.90 -5.71 12.02
#